data_AF-A0A645GI58-F1
#
_entry.id   AF-A0A645GI58-F1
#
_cell.length_a   1.000
_cell.length_b   1.000
_cell.length_c   1.000
_cell.angle_alpha   90.00
_cell.angle_beta   90.00
_cell.angle_gamma   90.00
#
_symmetry.space_group_name_H-M   'P 1'
#
loop_
_entity.id
_entity.type
_entity.pdbx_description
1 polymer ?
#
loop_
_entity_poly.entity_id
_entity_poly.type
_entity_poly.pdbx_seq_one_letter_code
_entity_poly.pdbx_strand_id
1 'polypeptide(L)'
;MFNEQYVRIKHILFLMKDTSTYQAYDDVKKQEQTDKAKEIYDKITAGEDFESFMDQNEDPGMSSYPNGYIFGPDASYVQAFKDAAFDMNIGEVRLVESDYGWHIMKKYEITGDDSYYESVKSEVKSAIAAERFADLLNSKIEGVAIEKDQKKIDSINVQNILFGE
;
A
#
# COMPACT_ATOMS: atom_id res chain seq x y z
N MET A 1 7.62 6.24 6.51
CA MET A 1 6.26 6.76 6.69
C MET A 1 5.36 6.66 5.44
N PHE A 2 5.84 6.52 4.19
CA PHE A 2 4.95 6.24 3.04
C PHE A 2 4.33 4.82 3.01
N ASN A 3 5.12 3.77 3.26
CA ASN A 3 4.60 2.39 3.44
C ASN A 3 3.73 2.24 4.71
N GLU A 4 3.68 3.27 5.56
CA GLU A 4 2.79 3.31 6.73
C GLU A 4 1.41 3.88 6.38
N GLN A 5 1.28 4.66 5.30
CA GLN A 5 0.01 5.27 4.87
C GLN A 5 -0.62 4.59 3.66
N TYR A 6 0.17 3.94 2.81
CA TYR A 6 -0.32 3.24 1.61
C TYR A 6 0.22 1.82 1.55
N VAL A 7 -0.58 0.94 0.96
CA VAL A 7 -0.26 -0.47 0.78
C VAL A 7 -0.45 -0.86 -0.67
N ARG A 8 0.38 -1.80 -1.15
CA ARG A 8 0.23 -2.45 -2.45
C ARG A 8 -0.09 -3.92 -2.26
N ILE A 9 -1.26 -4.34 -2.70
CA ILE A 9 -1.73 -5.73 -2.58
C ILE A 9 -2.09 -6.27 -3.96
N LYS A 10 -1.63 -7.48 -4.27
CA LYS A 10 -2.32 -8.35 -5.22
C LYS A 10 -3.10 -9.39 -4.42
N HIS A 11 -4.21 -9.86 -4.98
CA HIS A 11 -4.94 -10.96 -4.39
C HIS A 11 -5.46 -11.93 -5.45
N ILE A 12 -5.83 -13.11 -4.99
CA ILE A 12 -6.64 -14.08 -5.72
C ILE A 12 -7.92 -14.25 -4.90
N LEU A 13 -9.05 -13.89 -5.50
CA LEU A 13 -10.38 -13.97 -4.89
C LEU A 13 -11.10 -15.24 -5.35
N PHE A 14 -11.62 -16.00 -4.40
CA PHE A 14 -12.58 -17.08 -4.61
C PHE A 14 -13.92 -16.68 -4.00
N LEU A 15 -14.90 -16.39 -4.85
CA LEU A 15 -16.22 -15.91 -4.47
C LEU A 15 -17.05 -17.02 -3.81
N MET A 16 -17.73 -16.65 -2.74
CA MET A 16 -18.73 -17.49 -2.06
C MET A 16 -20.17 -16.99 -2.31
N LYS A 17 -20.31 -15.94 -3.12
CA LYS A 17 -21.59 -15.39 -3.56
C LYS A 17 -21.47 -14.81 -4.96
N ASP A 18 -22.59 -14.71 -5.64
CA ASP A 18 -22.70 -14.01 -6.91
C ASP A 18 -22.63 -12.48 -6.69
N THR A 19 -21.70 -11.79 -7.36
CA THR A 19 -21.50 -10.34 -7.18
C THR A 19 -22.54 -9.49 -7.92
N SER A 20 -23.33 -10.08 -8.82
CA SER A 20 -24.40 -9.40 -9.55
C SER A 20 -25.74 -9.45 -8.80
N THR A 21 -26.05 -10.59 -8.18
CA THR A 21 -27.31 -10.83 -7.46
C THR A 21 -27.16 -10.79 -5.94
N TYR A 22 -25.92 -10.76 -5.44
CA TYR A 22 -25.55 -10.85 -4.02
C TYR A 22 -26.04 -12.14 -3.33
N GLN A 23 -26.51 -13.13 -4.09
CA GLN A 23 -26.95 -14.41 -3.56
C GLN A 23 -25.75 -15.28 -3.22
N ALA A 24 -25.75 -15.81 -2.00
CA ALA A 24 -24.76 -16.77 -1.58
C ALA A 24 -24.82 -18.03 -2.45
N TYR A 25 -23.67 -18.60 -2.75
CA TYR A 25 -23.62 -19.92 -3.37
C TYR A 25 -24.18 -21.00 -2.42
N ASP A 26 -24.57 -22.14 -2.98
CA ASP A 26 -24.89 -23.31 -2.18
C ASP A 26 -23.65 -23.81 -1.41
N ASP A 27 -23.89 -24.66 -0.40
CA ASP A 27 -22.85 -25.12 0.50
C ASP A 27 -21.79 -25.95 -0.22
N VAL A 28 -22.16 -26.67 -1.29
CA VAL A 28 -21.22 -27.46 -2.09
C VAL A 28 -20.23 -26.54 -2.80
N LYS A 29 -20.73 -25.53 -3.50
CA LYS A 29 -19.88 -24.58 -4.23
C LYS A 29 -19.05 -23.72 -3.29
N LYS A 30 -19.57 -23.32 -2.12
CA LYS A 30 -18.78 -22.62 -1.09
C LYS A 30 -17.62 -23.49 -0.58
N GLN A 31 -17.87 -24.77 -0.36
CA GLN A 31 -16.84 -25.72 0.07
C GLN A 31 -15.78 -25.88 -1.02
N GLU A 32 -16.18 -26.05 -2.28
CA GLU A 32 -15.23 -26.12 -3.41
C GLU A 32 -14.33 -24.87 -3.51
N GLN A 33 -14.92 -23.67 -3.33
CA GLN A 33 -14.16 -22.42 -3.35
C GLN A 33 -13.21 -22.29 -2.16
N THR A 34 -13.65 -22.75 -0.99
CA THR A 34 -12.81 -22.80 0.21
C THR A 34 -11.63 -23.75 0.05
N ASP A 35 -11.85 -24.93 -0.53
CA ASP A 35 -10.81 -25.93 -0.73
C ASP A 35 -9.79 -25.46 -1.78
N LYS A 36 -10.24 -24.84 -2.88
CA LYS A 36 -9.35 -24.22 -3.88
C LYS A 36 -8.50 -23.11 -3.28
N ALA A 37 -9.11 -22.22 -2.49
CA ALA A 37 -8.39 -21.12 -1.85
C ALA A 37 -7.29 -21.64 -0.91
N LYS A 38 -7.60 -22.65 -0.11
CA LYS A 38 -6.64 -23.28 0.81
C LYS A 38 -5.54 -24.02 0.05
N GLU A 39 -5.88 -24.81 -0.97
CA GLU A 39 -4.91 -25.55 -1.78
C GLU A 39 -3.88 -24.60 -2.42
N ILE A 40 -4.34 -23.50 -3.02
CA ILE A 40 -3.45 -22.53 -3.67
C ILE A 40 -2.62 -21.77 -2.65
N TYR A 41 -3.22 -21.40 -1.50
CA TYR A 41 -2.47 -20.78 -0.41
C TYR A 41 -1.34 -21.70 0.09
N ASP A 42 -1.62 -22.99 0.28
CA ASP A 42 -0.63 -23.98 0.71
C ASP A 42 0.50 -24.12 -0.33
N LYS A 43 0.19 -24.12 -1.63
CA LYS A 43 1.19 -24.14 -2.71
C LYS A 43 2.08 -22.90 -2.71
N ILE A 44 1.49 -21.72 -2.58
CA ILE A 44 2.23 -20.45 -2.57
C ILE A 44 3.13 -20.37 -1.33
N THR A 45 2.62 -20.77 -0.17
CA THR A 45 3.42 -20.79 1.07
C THR A 45 4.50 -21.87 1.07
N ALA A 46 4.33 -22.94 0.28
CA ALA A 46 5.37 -23.93 -0.01
C ALA A 46 6.44 -23.45 -1.02
N GLY A 47 6.27 -22.26 -1.59
CA GLY A 47 7.26 -21.60 -2.45
C GLY A 47 6.91 -21.57 -3.94
N GLU A 48 5.71 -22.01 -4.34
CA GLU A 48 5.22 -21.76 -5.70
C GLU A 48 4.98 -20.27 -5.94
N ASP A 49 5.11 -19.83 -7.19
CA ASP A 49 4.97 -18.43 -7.54
C ASP A 49 3.51 -17.97 -7.40
N PHE A 50 3.29 -16.86 -6.72
CA PHE A 50 1.97 -16.26 -6.57
C PHE A 50 1.36 -15.91 -7.93
N GLU A 51 2.18 -15.39 -8.85
CA GLU A 51 1.69 -14.89 -10.14
C GLU A 51 1.15 -16.02 -11.03
N SER A 52 1.61 -17.27 -10.85
CA SER A 52 1.12 -18.41 -11.65
C SER A 52 -0.33 -18.81 -11.36
N PHE A 53 -0.92 -18.28 -10.29
CA PHE A 53 -2.30 -18.56 -9.90
C PHE A 53 -3.26 -17.40 -10.21
N MET A 54 -2.78 -16.30 -10.77
CA MET A 54 -3.60 -15.12 -11.08
C MET A 54 -4.74 -15.41 -12.07
N ASP A 55 -4.59 -16.42 -12.94
CA ASP A 55 -5.63 -16.86 -13.87
C ASP A 55 -6.86 -17.45 -13.15
N GLN A 56 -6.72 -17.85 -11.88
CA GLN A 56 -7.84 -18.34 -11.05
C GLN A 56 -8.57 -17.23 -10.30
N ASN A 57 -8.12 -15.99 -10.42
CA ASN A 57 -8.69 -14.87 -9.69
C ASN A 57 -10.09 -14.51 -10.23
N GLU A 58 -11.09 -14.52 -9.35
CA GLU A 58 -12.47 -14.15 -9.68
C GLU A 58 -12.78 -12.68 -9.44
N ASP A 59 -11.79 -11.87 -9.03
CA ASP A 59 -11.93 -10.42 -8.94
C ASP A 59 -11.81 -9.75 -10.34
N PRO A 60 -12.92 -9.19 -10.89
CA PRO A 60 -12.87 -8.52 -12.18
C PRO A 60 -12.01 -7.25 -12.17
N GLY A 61 -11.81 -6.63 -11.00
CA GLY A 61 -11.05 -5.39 -10.87
C GLY A 61 -9.57 -5.55 -11.23
N MET A 62 -8.96 -6.71 -10.94
CA MET A 62 -7.54 -6.96 -11.20
C MET A 62 -7.14 -6.84 -12.67
N SER A 63 -8.09 -6.98 -13.61
CA SER A 63 -7.86 -6.70 -15.04
C SER A 63 -7.44 -5.26 -15.30
N SER A 64 -7.95 -4.31 -14.51
CA SER A 64 -7.61 -2.88 -14.59
C SER A 64 -6.36 -2.54 -13.78
N TYR A 65 -5.97 -3.42 -12.85
CA TYR A 65 -4.84 -3.22 -11.94
C TYR A 65 -3.89 -4.43 -11.97
N PRO A 66 -3.27 -4.75 -13.13
CA PRO A 66 -2.43 -5.95 -13.27
C PRO A 66 -1.21 -5.95 -12.34
N ASN A 67 -0.79 -4.77 -11.88
CA ASN A 67 0.32 -4.58 -10.94
C ASN A 67 -0.12 -4.61 -9.46
N GLY A 68 -1.41 -4.84 -9.18
CA GLY A 68 -1.99 -4.81 -7.85
C GLY A 68 -2.63 -3.47 -7.49
N TYR A 69 -3.41 -3.49 -6.42
CA TYR A 69 -4.09 -2.34 -5.85
C TYR A 69 -3.16 -1.56 -4.95
N ILE A 70 -3.02 -0.26 -5.20
CA ILE A 70 -2.36 0.67 -4.29
C ILE A 70 -3.43 1.54 -3.65
N PHE A 71 -3.50 1.57 -2.33
CA PHE A 71 -4.54 2.33 -1.64
C PHE A 71 -4.14 2.77 -0.23
N GLY A 72 -4.81 3.82 0.24
CA GLY A 72 -4.66 4.38 1.58
C GLY A 72 -5.83 4.01 2.51
N PRO A 73 -5.80 4.46 3.77
CA PRO A 73 -6.78 4.10 4.80
C PRO A 73 -8.21 4.54 4.47
N ASP A 74 -8.40 5.58 3.65
CA ASP A 74 -9.72 6.08 3.27
C ASP A 74 -10.35 5.33 2.09
N ALA A 75 -9.63 4.35 1.50
CA ALA A 75 -10.15 3.59 0.37
C ALA A 75 -11.31 2.67 0.78
N SER A 76 -12.29 2.56 -0.12
CA SER A 76 -13.49 1.76 0.06
C SER A 76 -13.25 0.29 -0.33
N TYR A 77 -12.62 -0.47 0.57
CA TYR A 77 -12.51 -1.93 0.48
C TYR A 77 -13.20 -2.59 1.69
N VAL A 78 -13.50 -3.89 1.59
CA VAL A 78 -14.01 -4.66 2.74
C VAL A 78 -13.01 -4.63 3.88
N GLN A 79 -13.52 -4.47 5.11
CA GLN A 79 -12.69 -4.19 6.29
C GLN A 79 -11.61 -5.25 6.50
N ALA A 80 -11.96 -6.54 6.41
CA ALA A 80 -11.01 -7.65 6.57
C ALA A 80 -9.83 -7.57 5.58
N PHE A 81 -10.09 -7.15 4.33
CA PHE A 81 -9.04 -6.97 3.32
C PHE A 81 -8.15 -5.77 3.66
N LYS A 82 -8.72 -4.65 4.10
CA LYS A 82 -7.93 -3.47 4.52
C LYS A 82 -7.07 -3.79 5.72
N ASP A 83 -7.65 -4.34 6.77
CA ASP A 83 -6.95 -4.65 8.02
C ASP A 83 -5.76 -5.57 7.75
N ALA A 84 -5.97 -6.63 6.97
CA ALA A 84 -4.88 -7.50 6.55
C ALA A 84 -3.83 -6.76 5.72
N ALA A 85 -4.22 -5.95 4.75
CA ALA A 85 -3.29 -5.23 3.89
C ALA A 85 -2.34 -4.31 4.67
N PHE A 86 -2.86 -3.59 5.67
CA PHE A 86 -2.08 -2.70 6.53
C PHE A 86 -1.25 -3.44 7.58
N ASP A 87 -1.73 -4.58 8.09
CA ASP A 87 -1.02 -5.40 9.08
C ASP A 87 0.09 -6.28 8.48
N MET A 88 -0.06 -6.73 7.23
CA MET A 88 0.92 -7.61 6.58
C MET A 88 2.29 -6.95 6.39
N ASN A 89 3.35 -7.76 6.44
CA ASN A 89 4.70 -7.36 6.06
C ASN A 89 4.87 -7.40 4.54
N ILE A 90 5.84 -6.64 4.00
CA ILE A 90 6.17 -6.70 2.57
C ILE A 90 6.66 -8.12 2.24
N GLY A 91 6.13 -8.69 1.16
CA GLY A 91 6.40 -10.05 0.72
C GLY A 91 5.54 -11.12 1.41
N GLU A 92 4.81 -10.77 2.47
CA GLU A 92 3.93 -11.70 3.16
C GLU A 92 2.78 -12.13 2.25
N VAL A 93 2.40 -13.41 2.37
CA VAL A 93 1.19 -13.99 1.79
C VAL A 93 0.25 -14.38 2.92
N ARG A 94 -1.02 -14.00 2.83
CA ARG A 94 -2.03 -14.26 3.87
C ARG A 94 -3.36 -14.66 3.26
N LEU A 95 -3.98 -15.69 3.84
CA LEU A 95 -5.35 -16.09 3.52
C LEU A 95 -6.33 -15.31 4.41
N VAL A 96 -7.29 -14.62 3.81
CA VAL A 96 -8.24 -13.73 4.50
C VAL A 96 -9.66 -14.03 4.04
N GLU A 97 -10.57 -14.22 5.00
CA GLU A 97 -11.99 -14.36 4.72
C GLU A 97 -12.67 -12.98 4.74
N SER A 98 -13.56 -12.74 3.78
CA SER A 98 -14.47 -11.59 3.83
C SER A 98 -15.86 -11.98 3.39
N ASP A 99 -16.79 -11.03 3.44
CA ASP A 99 -18.16 -11.25 2.98
C ASP A 99 -18.22 -11.77 1.54
N TYR A 100 -17.27 -11.41 0.66
CA TYR A 100 -17.28 -11.88 -0.72
C TYR A 100 -16.78 -13.32 -0.88
N GLY A 101 -15.89 -13.78 -0.01
CA GLY A 101 -15.17 -15.03 -0.21
C GLY A 101 -13.78 -15.04 0.41
N TRP A 102 -12.93 -15.91 -0.11
CA TRP A 102 -11.55 -16.06 0.32
C TRP A 102 -10.59 -15.24 -0.54
N HIS A 103 -9.69 -14.52 0.11
CA HIS A 103 -8.66 -13.68 -0.50
C HIS A 103 -7.30 -14.27 -0.15
N ILE A 104 -6.56 -14.72 -1.15
CA ILE A 104 -5.13 -15.02 -1.00
C ILE A 104 -4.39 -13.73 -1.34
N MET A 105 -3.95 -13.00 -0.33
CA MET A 105 -3.34 -11.69 -0.48
C MET A 105 -1.83 -11.79 -0.45
N LYS A 106 -1.13 -11.00 -1.28
CA LYS A 106 0.32 -10.81 -1.21
C LYS A 106 0.64 -9.32 -1.18
N LYS A 107 1.47 -8.91 -0.21
CA LYS A 107 1.90 -7.51 -0.08
C LYS A 107 3.19 -7.28 -0.86
N TYR A 108 3.18 -6.22 -1.67
CA TYR A 108 4.31 -5.83 -2.51
C TYR A 108 4.88 -4.50 -2.02
N GLU A 109 6.13 -4.24 -2.36
CA GLU A 109 6.71 -2.91 -2.22
C GLU A 109 6.06 -1.94 -3.23
N ILE A 110 5.80 -0.70 -2.80
CA ILE A 110 5.35 0.35 -3.70
C ILE A 110 6.60 0.94 -4.37
N THR A 111 6.66 0.88 -5.70
CA THR A 111 7.79 1.42 -6.48
C THR A 111 7.35 2.63 -7.29
N GLY A 112 8.28 3.51 -7.63
CA GLY A 112 7.98 4.77 -8.33
C GLY A 112 7.52 4.64 -9.79
N ASP A 113 7.34 3.42 -10.30
CA ASP A 113 6.93 3.11 -11.68
C ASP A 113 5.52 2.46 -11.74
N ASP A 114 4.83 2.36 -10.60
CA ASP A 114 3.48 1.80 -10.58
C ASP A 114 2.50 2.77 -11.28
N SER A 115 1.72 2.31 -12.26
CA SER A 115 0.82 3.19 -13.04
C SER A 115 -0.22 3.92 -12.17
N TYR A 116 -0.62 3.32 -11.05
CA TYR A 116 -1.46 3.98 -10.05
C TYR A 116 -0.68 5.03 -9.26
N TYR A 117 0.61 4.81 -9.00
CA TYR A 117 1.53 5.83 -8.45
C TYR A 117 1.59 7.07 -9.34
N GLU A 118 1.38 6.97 -10.66
CA GLU A 118 1.20 8.13 -11.57
C GLU A 118 -0.13 8.88 -11.38
N SER A 119 -1.22 8.18 -11.04
CA SER A 119 -2.55 8.79 -10.84
C SER A 119 -2.75 9.39 -9.46
N VAL A 120 -2.13 8.84 -8.41
CA VAL A 120 -2.06 9.46 -7.07
C VAL A 120 -0.77 10.29 -6.87
N LYS A 121 0.05 10.41 -7.92
CA LYS A 121 1.40 10.99 -7.88
C LYS A 121 1.48 12.40 -7.38
N SER A 122 0.56 13.29 -7.73
CA SER A 122 0.67 14.70 -7.31
C SER A 122 0.66 14.83 -5.78
N GLU A 123 -0.18 14.04 -5.13
CA GLU A 123 -0.29 13.99 -3.67
C GLU A 123 0.82 13.10 -3.07
N VAL A 124 1.06 11.93 -3.66
CA VAL A 124 2.04 10.95 -3.18
C VAL A 124 3.50 11.38 -3.40
N LYS A 125 3.89 11.93 -4.56
CA LYS A 125 5.25 12.46 -4.79
C LYS A 125 5.55 13.64 -3.90
N SER A 126 4.60 14.55 -3.69
CA SER A 126 4.84 15.73 -2.85
C SER A 126 5.13 15.28 -1.41
N ALA A 127 4.38 14.30 -0.90
CA ALA A 127 4.61 13.72 0.42
C ALA A 127 5.94 12.94 0.50
N ILE A 128 6.22 12.02 -0.43
CA ILE A 128 7.46 11.23 -0.44
C ILE A 128 8.70 12.10 -0.67
N ALA A 129 8.63 13.08 -1.58
CA ALA A 129 9.74 13.98 -1.84
C ALA A 129 10.02 14.86 -0.63
N ALA A 130 8.99 15.35 0.07
CA ALA A 130 9.16 16.10 1.31
C ALA A 130 9.75 15.22 2.42
N GLU A 131 9.29 13.98 2.59
CA GLU A 131 9.80 13.04 3.61
C GLU A 131 11.26 12.64 3.33
N ARG A 132 11.57 12.17 2.12
CA ARG A 132 12.96 11.83 1.72
C ARG A 132 13.87 13.04 1.76
N PHE A 133 13.37 14.23 1.41
CA PHE A 133 14.14 15.47 1.53
C PHE A 133 14.40 15.82 3.00
N ALA A 134 13.41 15.65 3.90
CA ALA A 134 13.58 15.85 5.33
C ALA A 134 14.59 14.87 5.94
N ASP A 135 14.56 13.59 5.56
CA ASP A 135 15.53 12.59 6.01
C ASP A 135 16.95 12.89 5.47
N LEU A 136 17.05 13.30 4.20
CA LEU A 136 18.32 13.74 3.62
C LEU A 136 18.84 15.01 4.30
N LEU A 137 17.97 15.95 4.67
CA LEU A 137 18.34 17.14 5.42
C LEU A 137 18.81 16.78 6.83
N ASN A 138 18.09 15.94 7.57
CA ASN A 138 18.48 15.52 8.91
C ASN A 138 19.82 14.79 8.91
N SER A 139 20.03 13.83 8.00
CA SER A 139 21.33 13.13 7.92
C SER A 139 22.48 14.05 7.49
N LYS A 140 22.21 15.08 6.66
CA LYS A 140 23.22 16.09 6.31
C LYS A 140 23.46 17.12 7.41
N ILE A 141 22.46 17.48 8.20
CA ILE A 141 22.57 18.43 9.32
C ILE A 141 23.30 17.77 10.50
N GLU A 142 23.07 16.49 10.79
CA GLU A 142 23.83 15.75 11.81
C GLU A 142 25.33 15.63 11.48
N GLY A 143 25.69 15.67 10.19
CA GLY A 143 27.08 15.69 9.73
C GLY A 143 27.74 17.08 9.69
N VAL A 144 26.98 18.16 9.93
CA VAL A 144 27.48 19.54 9.88
C VAL A 144 27.45 20.13 11.30
N ALA A 145 28.61 20.24 11.93
CA ALA A 145 28.76 21.03 13.15
C ALA A 145 28.45 22.51 12.80
N ILE A 146 27.26 22.98 13.18
CA ILE A 146 26.91 24.40 13.05
C ILE A 146 27.69 25.16 14.13
N GLU A 147 28.88 25.67 13.79
CA GLU A 147 29.51 26.72 14.58
C GLU A 147 28.69 28.01 14.41
N LYS A 148 27.87 28.31 15.40
CA LYS A 148 27.14 29.58 15.49
C LYS A 148 28.16 30.70 15.72
N ASP A 149 28.43 31.49 14.68
CA ASP A 149 29.23 32.71 14.80
C ASP A 149 28.38 33.83 15.44
N GLN A 150 28.33 33.82 16.77
CA GLN A 150 27.52 34.75 17.58
C GLN A 150 27.82 36.22 17.26
N LYS A 151 29.06 36.55 16.85
CA LYS A 151 29.44 37.93 16.49
C LYS A 151 28.74 38.43 15.24
N LYS A 152 28.42 37.55 14.28
CA LYS A 152 27.65 37.93 13.08
C LYS A 152 26.19 38.13 13.40
N ILE A 153 25.62 37.31 14.28
CA ILE A 153 24.23 37.43 14.72
C ILE A 153 24.01 38.74 15.47
N ASP A 154 24.93 39.08 16.38
CA ASP A 154 24.84 40.31 17.19
C ASP A 154 25.07 41.60 16.35
N SER A 155 25.68 41.48 15.17
CA SER A 155 25.88 42.60 14.24
C SER A 155 24.67 42.92 13.36
N ILE A 156 23.62 42.09 13.39
CA ILE A 156 22.38 42.33 12.65
C ILE A 156 21.57 43.40 13.40
N ASN A 157 21.64 44.63 12.90
CA ASN A 157 20.91 45.76 13.47
C ASN A 157 19.48 45.81 12.90
N VAL A 158 18.49 45.51 13.74
CA VAL A 158 17.09 45.27 13.34
C VAL A 158 16.32 46.56 13.00
N GLN A 159 16.92 47.75 13.16
CA GLN A 159 16.23 49.02 12.94
C GLN A 159 15.83 49.33 11.49
N ASN A 160 16.37 48.65 10.48
CA ASN A 160 16.07 48.93 9.06
C ASN A 160 14.90 48.12 8.46
N ILE A 161 14.12 47.37 9.26
CA ILE A 161 13.08 46.47 8.73
C ILE A 161 11.64 46.97 9.00
N LEU A 162 11.42 47.93 9.90
CA LEU A 162 10.05 48.27 10.35
C LEU A 162 9.45 49.58 9.83
N PHE A 163 10.18 50.48 9.18
CA PHE A 163 9.57 51.65 8.53
C PHE A 163 10.39 52.05 7.29
N GLY A 164 9.95 51.60 6.11
CA GLY A 164 10.34 52.22 4.85
C GLY A 164 9.51 53.48 4.64
N GLU A 165 10.18 54.60 4.33
CA GLU A 165 9.54 55.81 3.78
C GLU A 165 8.90 55.55 2.41
#